data_AF-A0AAQ0KF31-F1
#
_entry.id   AF-A0AAQ0KF31-F1
#
_cell.length_a   1.000
_cell.length_b   1.000
_cell.length_c   1.000
_cell.angle_alpha   90.00
_cell.angle_beta   90.00
_cell.angle_gamma   90.00
#
_symmetry.space_group_name_H-M   'P 1'
#
loop_
_entity.id
_entity.type
_entity.pdbx_description
1 polymer ?
#
loop_
_entity_poly.entity_id
_entity_poly.type
_entity_poly.pdbx_seq_one_letter_code
_entity_poly.pdbx_strand_id
1 'polypeptide(L)'
;MPLVGTDVPEMTKVAFTTSAGQTSVTEMVAAMTSITSVHFAQWQDGALVQNVELHRREQGASASPTGTRGLDWNRLNTCLNSIGVSWAVIAVLGLACGAACATAVLCTRCLAAAAGFTTGTIAKCVSVAWA
;
A
#
# COMPACT_ATOMS: atom_id res chain seq x y z
N MET A 1 13.28 -11.11 8.73
CA MET A 1 12.60 -12.40 8.93
C MET A 1 11.11 -12.18 8.68
N PRO A 2 10.38 -13.18 8.16
CA PRO A 2 8.92 -13.24 8.21
C PRO A 2 8.39 -12.87 9.61
N LEU A 3 7.09 -12.67 9.74
CA LEU A 3 6.52 -12.30 11.03
C LEU A 3 6.71 -13.42 12.06
N VAL A 4 7.73 -13.28 12.92
CA VAL A 4 8.03 -14.23 14.00
C VAL A 4 8.03 -13.46 15.32
N GLY A 5 7.23 -13.91 16.30
CA GLY A 5 7.14 -13.31 17.63
C GLY A 5 5.86 -12.48 17.85
N THR A 6 5.81 -11.81 19.01
CA THR A 6 4.65 -11.00 19.47
C THR A 6 4.85 -9.49 19.29
N ASP A 7 6.07 -9.05 18.98
CA ASP A 7 6.41 -7.64 18.76
C ASP A 7 6.19 -7.28 17.29
N VAL A 8 4.91 -7.21 16.95
CA VAL A 8 4.47 -6.98 15.59
C VAL A 8 4.22 -5.47 15.41
N PRO A 9 4.93 -4.76 14.52
CA PRO A 9 4.72 -3.32 14.33
C PRO A 9 3.28 -2.99 13.95
N GLU A 10 2.81 -1.79 14.32
CA GLU A 10 1.41 -1.35 14.19
C GLU A 10 0.81 -1.57 12.78
N MET A 11 1.63 -1.50 11.73
CA MET A 11 1.20 -1.74 10.35
C MET A 11 1.68 -3.08 9.83
N THR A 12 1.19 -4.16 10.44
CA THR A 12 1.48 -5.51 9.97
C THR A 12 0.29 -6.16 9.30
N LYS A 13 0.54 -6.83 8.18
CA LYS A 13 -0.50 -7.51 7.42
C LYS A 13 -0.01 -8.79 6.78
N VAL A 14 -0.86 -9.81 6.82
CA VAL A 14 -0.68 -11.05 6.07
C VAL A 14 -1.87 -11.21 5.13
N ALA A 15 -1.58 -11.45 3.85
CA ALA A 15 -2.58 -11.70 2.81
C ALA A 15 -2.34 -13.07 2.20
N PHE A 16 -3.42 -13.86 2.10
CA PHE A 16 -3.43 -15.13 1.40
C PHE A 16 -4.16 -14.92 0.08
N THR A 17 -3.47 -15.19 -1.03
CA THR A 17 -4.06 -15.06 -2.36
C THR A 17 -4.03 -16.41 -3.04
N THR A 18 -5.20 -16.91 -3.45
CA THR A 18 -5.30 -18.15 -4.20
C THR A 18 -5.60 -17.84 -5.65
N SER A 19 -4.71 -18.22 -6.55
CA SER A 19 -4.85 -18.07 -8.00
C SER A 19 -4.48 -19.39 -8.68
N ALA A 20 -5.30 -19.85 -9.63
CA ALA A 20 -5.09 -21.10 -10.36
C ALA A 20 -4.78 -22.33 -9.48
N GLY A 21 -5.36 -22.40 -8.28
CA GLY A 21 -5.14 -23.49 -7.31
C GLY A 21 -3.86 -23.40 -6.49
N GLN A 22 -3.02 -22.39 -6.71
CA GLN A 22 -1.87 -22.09 -5.87
C GLN A 22 -2.19 -20.97 -4.89
N THR A 23 -1.83 -21.15 -3.62
CA THR A 23 -1.94 -20.10 -2.59
C THR A 23 -0.58 -19.46 -2.39
N SER A 24 -0.49 -18.16 -2.65
CA SER A 24 0.67 -17.33 -2.31
C SER A 24 0.38 -16.53 -1.04
N VAL A 25 1.38 -16.47 -0.16
CA VAL A 25 1.34 -15.71 1.09
C VAL A 25 2.15 -14.44 0.89
N THR A 26 1.54 -13.29 1.12
CA THR A 26 2.24 -12.01 1.16
C THR A 26 2.20 -11.47 2.59
N GLU A 27 3.37 -11.22 3.16
CA GLU A 27 3.52 -10.61 4.47
C GLU A 27 4.08 -9.20 4.31
N MET A 28 3.53 -8.25 5.04
CA MET A 28 3.90 -6.84 5.00
C MET A 28 4.08 -6.34 6.42
N VAL A 29 5.15 -5.60 6.63
CA VAL A 29 5.45 -4.92 7.90
C VAL A 29 5.84 -3.50 7.60
N ALA A 30 5.20 -2.55 8.27
CA ALA A 30 5.64 -1.18 8.30
C ALA A 30 5.72 -0.65 9.73
N ALA A 31 6.76 0.13 10.01
CA ALA A 31 7.02 0.73 11.31
C ALA A 31 7.55 2.15 11.14
N MET A 32 6.97 3.11 11.85
CA MET A 32 7.52 4.47 11.91
C MET A 32 8.88 4.43 12.61
N THR A 33 9.94 4.83 11.92
CA THR A 33 11.29 4.99 12.50
C THR A 33 11.53 6.42 12.96
N SER A 34 10.81 7.38 12.38
CA SER A 34 10.73 8.77 12.84
C SER A 34 9.41 9.41 12.39
N ILE A 35 9.12 10.65 12.77
CA ILE A 35 7.94 11.38 12.27
C ILE A 35 7.95 11.53 10.73
N THR A 36 9.13 11.47 10.10
CA THR A 36 9.33 11.60 8.66
C THR A 36 9.79 10.31 7.98
N SER A 37 9.95 9.20 8.70
CA SER A 37 10.49 7.97 8.13
C SER A 37 9.65 6.77 8.56
N VAL A 38 9.33 5.91 7.60
CA VAL A 38 8.67 4.63 7.82
C VAL A 38 9.49 3.54 7.16
N HIS A 39 9.90 2.55 7.93
CA HIS A 39 10.48 1.33 7.41
C HIS A 39 9.38 0.44 6.87
N PHE A 40 9.57 -0.14 5.70
CA PHE A 40 8.65 -1.08 5.07
C PHE A 40 9.41 -2.31 4.58
N ALA A 41 8.91 -3.48 4.95
CA ALA A 41 9.38 -4.76 4.43
C ALA A 41 8.22 -5.63 3.97
N GLN A 42 8.44 -6.35 2.88
CA GLN A 42 7.48 -7.28 2.31
C GLN A 42 8.16 -8.60 1.97
N TRP A 43 7.49 -9.68 2.34
CA TRP A 43 7.83 -11.04 1.95
C TRP A 43 6.74 -11.62 1.07
N GLN A 44 7.14 -12.40 0.08
CA GLN A 44 6.25 -13.23 -0.73
C GLN A 44 6.73 -14.67 -0.62
N ASP A 45 5.86 -15.54 -0.13
CA ASP A 45 6.16 -16.97 0.09
C ASP A 45 7.45 -17.18 0.90
N GLY A 46 7.66 -16.33 1.91
CA GLY A 46 8.83 -16.33 2.79
C GLY A 46 10.09 -15.66 2.22
N ALA A 47 10.12 -15.33 0.92
CA ALA A 47 11.23 -14.61 0.29
C ALA A 47 11.06 -13.09 0.44
N LEU A 48 12.12 -12.38 0.87
CA LEU A 48 12.10 -10.93 1.00
C LEU A 48 12.04 -10.29 -0.40
N VAL A 49 10.94 -9.60 -0.70
CA VAL A 49 10.74 -8.94 -2.00
C VAL A 49 10.90 -7.43 -1.93
N GLN A 50 10.65 -6.81 -0.77
CA GLN A 50 10.93 -5.40 -0.53
C GLN A 50 11.46 -5.18 0.88
N ASN A 51 12.41 -4.25 1.01
CA ASN A 51 12.96 -3.78 2.28
C ASN A 51 13.51 -2.38 2.09
N VAL A 52 12.74 -1.37 2.45
CA VAL A 52 13.02 0.03 2.13
C VAL A 52 12.67 0.94 3.29
N GLU A 53 13.37 2.07 3.40
CA GLU A 53 12.97 3.16 4.27
C GLU A 53 12.36 4.29 3.45
N LEU A 54 11.07 4.50 3.64
CA LEU A 54 10.32 5.55 2.98
C LEU A 54 10.41 6.82 3.80
N HIS A 55 10.86 7.89 3.15
CA HIS A 55 10.94 9.20 3.75
C HIS A 55 9.74 10.03 3.30
N ARG A 56 9.15 10.77 4.23
CA ARG A 56 8.12 11.77 3.96
C ARG A 56 8.74 12.81 3.06
N ARG A 57 8.54 12.66 1.74
CA ARG A 57 8.86 13.74 0.82
C ARG A 57 7.88 14.88 1.07
N GLU A 58 8.40 16.10 1.06
CA GLU A 58 7.54 17.26 0.80
C GLU A 58 6.78 16.99 -0.51
N GLN A 59 5.47 17.20 -0.48
CA GLN A 59 4.51 16.76 -1.51
C GLN A 59 5.07 16.97 -2.93
N GLY A 60 5.41 15.88 -3.64
CA GLY A 60 5.90 16.03 -5.03
C GLY A 60 6.47 14.82 -5.77
N ALA A 61 6.92 13.74 -5.12
CA ALA A 61 7.47 12.58 -5.85
C ALA A 61 7.34 11.30 -5.01
N SER A 62 6.91 10.15 -5.50
CA SER A 62 7.07 9.60 -6.84
C SER A 62 5.79 8.91 -7.27
N ALA A 63 5.34 9.20 -8.49
CA ALA A 63 4.55 8.24 -9.25
C ALA A 63 5.28 6.89 -9.21
N SER A 64 4.53 5.81 -8.94
CA SER A 64 5.02 4.45 -9.16
C SER A 64 5.73 4.39 -10.52
N PRO A 65 6.94 3.82 -10.63
CA PRO A 65 7.65 3.71 -11.91
C PRO A 65 6.95 2.75 -12.88
N THR A 66 5.89 2.07 -12.43
CA THR A 66 4.99 1.25 -13.23
C THR A 66 3.82 2.11 -13.71
N GLY A 67 3.76 2.33 -15.03
CA GLY A 67 2.83 3.24 -15.69
C GLY A 67 1.37 3.07 -15.27
N THR A 68 0.94 3.95 -14.37
CA THR A 68 -0.46 4.11 -13.97
C THR A 68 -1.16 4.94 -15.03
N ARG A 69 -1.61 4.29 -16.12
CA ARG A 69 -2.34 4.96 -17.20
C ARG A 69 -3.66 5.53 -16.66
N GLY A 70 -3.67 6.79 -16.25
CA GLY A 70 -4.87 7.54 -15.87
C GLY A 70 -5.09 7.77 -14.36
N LEU A 71 -4.22 7.30 -13.46
CA LEU A 71 -4.36 7.56 -12.02
C LEU A 71 -3.57 8.82 -11.61
N ASP A 72 -4.27 9.82 -11.11
CA ASP A 72 -3.66 10.96 -10.41
C ASP A 72 -3.38 10.58 -8.95
N TRP A 73 -2.13 10.20 -8.70
CA TRP A 73 -1.65 9.85 -7.35
C TRP A 73 -1.78 11.00 -6.35
N ASN A 74 -1.67 12.25 -6.78
CA ASN A 74 -1.82 13.39 -5.88
C ASN A 74 -3.27 13.52 -5.40
N ARG A 75 -4.24 13.39 -6.32
CA ARG A 75 -5.68 13.36 -5.97
C ARG A 75 -6.02 12.20 -5.04
N LEU A 76 -5.48 11.01 -5.32
CA LEU A 76 -5.67 9.85 -4.45
C LEU A 76 -5.14 10.14 -3.05
N ASN A 77 -3.92 10.68 -2.95
CA ASN A 77 -3.29 11.02 -1.67
C ASN A 77 -4.10 12.07 -0.91
N THR A 78 -4.56 13.13 -1.57
CA THR A 78 -5.39 14.16 -0.95
C THR A 78 -6.70 13.57 -0.42
N CYS A 79 -7.37 12.71 -1.20
CA CYS A 79 -8.61 12.06 -0.75
C CYS A 79 -8.37 11.12 0.43
N LEU A 80 -7.33 10.28 0.39
CA LEU A 80 -6.98 9.37 1.48
C LEU A 80 -6.58 10.14 2.75
N ASN A 81 -5.81 11.23 2.62
CA ASN A 81 -5.52 12.10 3.77
C ASN A 81 -6.79 12.73 4.35
N SER A 82 -7.76 13.12 3.52
CA SER A 82 -9.02 13.74 3.97
C SER A 82 -9.90 12.82 4.83
N ILE A 83 -9.73 11.50 4.68
CA ILE A 83 -10.43 10.49 5.48
C ILE A 83 -9.59 9.95 6.64
N GLY A 84 -8.45 10.60 6.94
CA GLY A 84 -7.58 10.29 8.08
C GLY A 84 -6.48 9.26 7.83
N VAL A 85 -6.24 8.85 6.57
CA VAL A 85 -5.12 7.94 6.26
C VAL A 85 -3.81 8.72 6.37
N SER A 86 -2.86 8.22 7.15
CA SER A 86 -1.56 8.87 7.33
C SER A 86 -0.69 8.78 6.07
N TRP A 87 0.23 9.74 5.91
CA TRP A 87 1.21 9.75 4.80
C TRP A 87 2.01 8.44 4.71
N ALA A 88 2.34 7.83 5.85
CA ALA A 88 3.12 6.60 5.91
C ALA A 88 2.33 5.41 5.36
N VAL A 89 1.04 5.29 5.72
CA VAL A 89 0.14 4.28 5.17
C VAL A 89 0.01 4.46 3.66
N ILE A 90 -0.20 5.70 3.19
CA ILE A 90 -0.31 6.02 1.76
C ILE A 90 0.96 5.61 1.00
N ALA A 91 2.15 5.92 1.55
CA ALA A 91 3.42 5.59 0.92
C ALA A 91 3.63 4.06 0.81
N VAL A 92 3.30 3.32 1.88
CA VAL A 92 3.35 1.85 1.89
C VAL A 92 2.36 1.26 0.88
N LEU A 93 1.13 1.78 0.82
CA LEU A 93 0.12 1.37 -0.16
C LEU A 93 0.58 1.63 -1.60
N GLY A 94 1.29 2.72 -1.86
CA GLY A 94 1.83 3.02 -3.18
C GLY A 94 2.86 2.01 -3.64
N LEU A 95 3.70 1.49 -2.74
CA LEU A 95 4.65 0.42 -3.05
C LEU A 95 3.96 -0.94 -3.19
N ALA A 96 3.07 -1.28 -2.27
CA ALA A 96 2.40 -2.58 -2.24
C ALA A 96 1.39 -2.75 -3.39
N CYS A 97 0.61 -1.71 -3.68
CA CYS A 97 -0.48 -1.74 -4.66
C CYS A 97 -0.16 -1.03 -5.97
N GLY A 98 1.03 -0.44 -6.13
CA GLY A 98 1.38 0.37 -7.32
C GLY A 98 1.13 -0.36 -8.63
N ALA A 99 1.48 -1.66 -8.72
CA ALA A 99 1.23 -2.48 -9.91
C ALA A 99 -0.27 -2.80 -10.11
N ALA A 100 -1.01 -3.09 -9.04
CA ALA A 100 -2.45 -3.32 -9.10
C ALA A 100 -3.21 -2.07 -9.56
N CYS A 101 -2.66 -0.89 -9.29
CA CYS A 101 -3.21 0.39 -9.71
C CYS A 101 -3.03 0.71 -11.21
N ALA A 102 -2.64 -0.27 -12.03
CA ALA A 102 -2.77 -0.19 -13.49
C ALA A 102 -4.23 -0.11 -13.97
N THR A 103 -5.19 -0.57 -13.16
CA THR A 103 -6.63 -0.42 -13.45
C THR A 103 -7.39 0.05 -12.20
N ALA A 104 -8.45 0.84 -12.36
CA ALA A 104 -9.24 1.36 -11.24
C ALA A 104 -9.84 0.24 -10.36
N VAL A 105 -10.30 -0.86 -10.98
CA VAL A 105 -10.92 -1.99 -10.28
C VAL A 105 -9.89 -2.72 -9.40
N LEU A 106 -8.72 -3.06 -9.95
CA LEU A 106 -7.66 -3.74 -9.19
C LEU A 106 -7.04 -2.82 -8.13
N CYS A 107 -6.90 -1.52 -8.43
CA CYS A 107 -6.45 -0.53 -7.47
C CYS A 107 -7.36 -0.50 -6.24
N THR A 108 -8.68 -0.39 -6.46
CA THR A 108 -9.66 -0.34 -5.38
C THR A 108 -9.60 -1.60 -4.51
N ARG A 109 -9.49 -2.78 -5.14
CA ARG A 109 -9.41 -4.06 -4.43
C ARG A 109 -8.13 -4.18 -3.61
N CYS A 110 -6.97 -3.84 -4.19
CA CYS A 110 -5.70 -3.88 -3.47
C CYS A 110 -5.68 -2.88 -2.31
N LEU A 111 -6.09 -1.63 -2.54
CA LEU A 111 -6.11 -0.61 -1.50
C LEU A 111 -7.09 -0.95 -0.38
N ALA A 112 -8.30 -1.43 -0.69
CA ALA A 112 -9.24 -1.87 0.34
C ALA A 112 -8.69 -3.06 1.13
N ALA A 113 -8.10 -4.04 0.42
CA ALA A 113 -7.49 -5.20 1.04
C ALA A 113 -6.34 -4.79 1.95
N ALA A 114 -5.42 -3.94 1.51
CA ALA A 114 -4.21 -3.56 2.23
C ALA A 114 -4.46 -2.52 3.34
N ALA A 115 -5.30 -1.52 3.08
CA ALA A 115 -5.56 -0.42 4.02
C ALA A 115 -6.57 -0.80 5.11
N GLY A 116 -7.39 -1.85 4.92
CA GLY A 116 -8.37 -2.30 5.92
C GLY A 116 -9.57 -1.35 6.09
N PHE A 117 -9.74 -0.38 5.20
CA PHE A 117 -10.89 0.52 5.17
C PHE A 117 -12.08 -0.09 4.43
N THR A 118 -13.27 0.46 4.69
CA THR A 118 -14.47 0.09 3.96
C THR A 118 -14.28 0.34 2.46
N THR A 119 -14.68 -0.64 1.63
CA THR A 119 -14.46 -0.59 0.18
C THR A 119 -15.09 0.64 -0.47
N GLY A 120 -16.19 1.17 0.09
CA GLY A 120 -16.86 2.37 -0.42
C GLY A 120 -16.01 3.65 -0.36
N THR A 121 -15.29 3.88 0.74
CA THR A 121 -14.47 5.09 0.90
C THR A 121 -13.23 5.04 0.01
N ILE A 122 -12.59 3.87 -0.08
CA ILE A 122 -11.47 3.65 -1.00
C ILE A 122 -11.93 3.78 -2.46
N ALA A 123 -13.07 3.19 -2.83
CA ALA A 123 -13.62 3.28 -4.18
C ALA A 123 -13.89 4.74 -4.59
N LYS A 124 -14.41 5.57 -3.67
CA LYS A 124 -14.60 7.01 -3.91
C LYS A 124 -13.27 7.73 -4.16
N CYS A 125 -12.24 7.45 -3.35
CA CYS A 125 -10.94 8.09 -3.56
C CYS A 125 -10.26 7.65 -4.85
N VAL A 126 -10.39 6.38 -5.21
CA VAL A 126 -9.95 5.89 -6.52
C VAL A 126 -10.77 6.57 -7.62
N SER A 127 -12.09 6.63 -7.56
CA SER A 127 -12.87 7.28 -8.62
C SER A 127 -12.50 8.76 -8.82
N VAL A 128 -12.22 9.50 -7.75
CA VAL A 128 -11.76 10.90 -7.83
C VAL A 128 -10.37 11.02 -8.45
N ALA A 129 -9.50 10.04 -8.23
CA ALA A 129 -8.16 10.01 -8.79
C ALA A 129 -8.12 9.59 -10.27
N TRP A 130 -9.19 8.99 -10.79
CA TRP A 130 -9.33 8.55 -12.19
C TRP A 130 -10.26 9.47 -13.02
N ALA A 131 -10.87 10.47 -12.39
CA ALA A 131 -11.75 11.46 -13.00
C ALA A 131 -10.99 12.74 -13.41
#